data_AF-A0A2E2NC77-F1
#
_entry.id   AF-A0A2E2NC77-F1
#
_cell.length_a   1.000
_cell.length_b   1.000
_cell.length_c   1.000
_cell.angle_alpha   90.00
_cell.angle_beta   90.00
_cell.angle_gamma   90.00
#
_symmetry.space_group_name_H-M   'P 1'
#
loop_
_entity.id
_entity.type
_entity.pdbx_description
1 polymer ?
#
loop_
_entity_poly.entity_id
_entity_poly.type
_entity_poly.pdbx_seq_one_letter_code
_entity_poly.pdbx_strand_id
1 'polypeptide(L)'
;MSTTIHRHLTPLFVLLVFIAALPVLAAQAPSPDGLGEGPGAANTVCPVTPEETVDPSFSAEYEGQTVYFCCRRCQLRFQQDPEAYAESLALVMPVAAEPSGNQPVPRGHDHNHTGETAGTERNTNDEHDDGPDDAAHDHATDHGLSAVARLGRLHVVAIHFPIAFLILAGFVELVGVVRHQWQNHSTVRLLIAMGALSALVATTLGLVHGSADDYTGTLSWVFWWHRALGISVSLLAIVAWVAVERRVKKPGGRFATVALLVTAALVGVAGHFGGSLVYGWEYLLP
;
A
#
# COMPACT_ATOMS: atom_id res chain seq x y z
N MET A 1 -41.54 28.82 6.85
CA MET A 1 -41.44 27.36 6.55
C MET A 1 -40.37 27.01 5.49
N SER A 2 -40.10 27.86 4.48
CA SER A 2 -39.14 27.56 3.41
C SER A 2 -37.65 27.51 3.84
N THR A 3 -37.23 28.34 4.80
CA THR A 3 -35.83 28.44 5.25
C THR A 3 -35.35 27.25 6.09
N THR A 4 -36.25 26.50 6.71
CA THR A 4 -35.91 25.31 7.53
C THR A 4 -35.62 24.09 6.66
N ILE A 5 -36.33 23.95 5.53
CA ILE A 5 -36.22 22.82 4.60
C ILE A 5 -34.89 22.89 3.84
N HIS A 6 -34.52 24.04 3.27
CA HIS A 6 -33.22 24.23 2.59
C HIS A 6 -31.99 23.98 3.48
N ARG A 7 -32.13 24.13 4.80
CA ARG A 7 -31.03 24.09 5.77
C ARG A 7 -30.69 22.69 6.29
N HIS A 8 -31.65 21.78 6.21
CA HIS A 8 -31.42 20.34 6.39
C HIS A 8 -31.16 19.63 5.06
N LEU A 9 -31.70 20.17 3.95
CA LEU A 9 -31.39 19.67 2.61
C LEU A 9 -29.91 19.82 2.28
N THR A 10 -29.24 20.93 2.59
CA THR A 10 -27.83 21.13 2.17
C THR A 10 -26.81 20.11 2.72
N PRO A 11 -26.72 19.81 4.03
CA PRO A 11 -25.78 18.81 4.53
C PRO A 11 -26.20 17.37 4.20
N LEU A 12 -27.51 17.11 4.11
CA LEU A 12 -28.05 15.82 3.67
C LEU A 12 -27.82 15.60 2.17
N PHE A 13 -27.90 16.66 1.36
CA PHE A 13 -27.61 16.67 -0.08
C PHE A 13 -26.12 16.52 -0.32
N VAL A 14 -25.25 17.18 0.45
CA VAL A 14 -23.80 16.93 0.37
C VAL A 14 -23.49 15.48 0.75
N LEU A 15 -24.06 14.95 1.83
CA LEU A 15 -23.89 13.55 2.20
C LEU A 15 -24.45 12.58 1.13
N LEU A 16 -25.62 12.88 0.54
CA LEU A 16 -26.24 12.08 -0.53
C LEU A 16 -25.47 12.15 -1.85
N VAL A 17 -24.92 13.31 -2.20
CA VAL A 17 -24.04 13.48 -3.36
C VAL A 17 -22.74 12.69 -3.14
N PHE A 18 -22.21 12.66 -1.92
CA PHE A 18 -21.07 11.80 -1.56
C PHE A 18 -21.39 10.31 -1.61
N ILE A 19 -22.53 9.89 -1.06
CA ILE A 19 -23.02 8.50 -1.15
C ILE A 19 -23.29 8.10 -2.60
N ALA A 20 -23.72 9.03 -3.47
CA ALA A 20 -23.94 8.79 -4.89
C ALA A 20 -22.65 8.83 -5.72
N ALA A 21 -21.62 9.55 -5.28
CA ALA A 21 -20.31 9.59 -5.95
C ALA A 21 -19.46 8.34 -5.64
N LEU A 22 -19.61 7.74 -4.46
CA LEU A 22 -18.92 6.50 -4.08
C LEU A 22 -19.16 5.31 -5.06
N PRO A 23 -20.40 4.98 -5.46
CA PRO A 23 -20.66 3.91 -6.43
C PRO A 23 -20.22 4.28 -7.85
N VAL A 24 -20.22 5.58 -8.21
CA VAL A 24 -19.64 6.03 -9.48
C VAL A 24 -18.14 5.78 -9.49
N LEU A 25 -17.45 6.15 -8.41
CA LEU A 25 -16.03 5.84 -8.25
C LEU A 25 -15.84 4.31 -8.30
N ALA A 26 -16.55 3.53 -7.48
CA ALA A 26 -16.42 2.08 -7.44
C ALA A 26 -16.61 1.39 -8.80
N ALA A 27 -17.47 1.94 -9.68
CA ALA A 27 -17.67 1.43 -11.03
C ALA A 27 -16.46 1.61 -11.96
N GLN A 28 -15.48 2.44 -11.57
CA GLN A 28 -14.21 2.66 -12.30
C GLN A 28 -13.06 1.85 -11.72
N ALA A 29 -13.30 1.04 -10.67
CA ALA A 29 -12.28 0.18 -10.11
C ALA A 29 -11.84 -0.85 -11.18
N PRO A 30 -10.53 -1.10 -11.34
CA PRO A 30 -10.03 -2.24 -12.11
C PRO A 30 -10.71 -3.52 -11.63
N SER A 31 -10.88 -4.54 -12.49
CA SER A 31 -11.35 -5.83 -11.98
C SER A 31 -10.28 -6.46 -11.07
N PRO A 32 -10.66 -7.19 -10.00
CA PRO A 32 -9.71 -7.89 -9.15
C PRO A 32 -9.09 -9.12 -9.83
N ASP A 33 -9.26 -9.26 -11.16
CA ASP A 33 -8.85 -10.40 -11.97
C ASP A 33 -7.32 -10.42 -12.10
N GLY A 34 -6.67 -10.83 -11.02
CA GLY A 34 -5.24 -11.05 -10.89
C GLY A 34 -4.91 -12.00 -9.74
N LEU A 35 -5.92 -12.63 -9.12
CA LEU A 35 -5.75 -13.71 -8.17
C LEU A 35 -5.32 -14.96 -8.94
N GLY A 36 -4.02 -15.08 -9.22
CA GLY A 36 -3.38 -16.39 -9.31
C GLY A 36 -2.94 -16.89 -10.69
N GLU A 37 -3.30 -16.27 -11.81
CA GLU A 37 -2.85 -16.76 -13.13
C GLU A 37 -2.35 -15.63 -14.02
N GLY A 38 -1.10 -15.22 -13.77
CA GLY A 38 -0.28 -14.64 -14.84
C GLY A 38 0.09 -15.72 -15.86
N PRO A 39 0.26 -15.39 -17.15
CA PRO A 39 0.79 -16.32 -18.13
C PRO A 39 2.20 -16.71 -17.67
N GLY A 40 2.36 -17.92 -17.10
CA GLY A 40 3.63 -18.50 -16.62
C GLY A 40 4.62 -17.48 -16.07
N ALA A 41 4.53 -17.15 -14.78
CA ALA A 41 5.45 -16.21 -14.13
C ALA A 41 6.89 -16.43 -14.62
N ALA A 42 7.50 -15.39 -15.18
CA ALA A 42 8.83 -15.49 -15.78
C ALA A 42 9.92 -15.78 -14.76
N ASN A 43 9.59 -15.91 -13.47
CA ASN A 43 10.45 -16.44 -12.43
C ASN A 43 9.58 -16.89 -11.23
N THR A 44 10.01 -17.94 -10.54
CA THR A 44 9.35 -18.44 -9.31
C THR A 44 10.07 -18.01 -8.03
N VAL A 45 11.32 -17.56 -8.16
CA VAL A 45 12.21 -17.14 -7.07
C VAL A 45 12.55 -15.66 -7.22
N CYS A 46 12.64 -14.93 -6.11
CA CYS A 46 12.93 -13.51 -6.11
C CYS A 46 14.40 -13.22 -6.49
N PRO A 47 14.68 -12.38 -7.52
CA PRO A 47 16.06 -12.06 -7.93
C PRO A 47 16.86 -11.30 -6.86
N VAL A 48 16.18 -10.54 -6.00
CA VAL A 48 16.81 -9.72 -4.95
C VAL A 48 17.04 -10.53 -3.66
N THR A 49 16.28 -11.60 -3.46
CA THR A 49 16.38 -12.47 -2.27
C THR A 49 16.11 -13.91 -2.70
N PRO A 50 17.14 -14.62 -3.20
CA PRO A 50 16.99 -15.94 -3.82
C PRO A 50 16.45 -17.05 -2.92
N GLU A 51 16.34 -16.80 -1.61
CA GLU A 51 15.76 -17.72 -0.63
C GLU A 51 14.22 -17.65 -0.55
N GLU A 52 13.62 -16.64 -1.19
CA GLU A 52 12.19 -16.33 -1.08
C GLU A 52 11.45 -16.53 -2.42
N THR A 53 10.22 -17.02 -2.34
CA THR A 53 9.33 -17.14 -3.50
C THR A 53 8.74 -15.81 -3.91
N VAL A 54 8.38 -15.66 -5.18
CA VAL A 54 7.76 -14.43 -5.69
C VAL A 54 6.29 -14.30 -5.26
N ASP A 55 5.83 -13.06 -5.12
CA ASP A 55 4.41 -12.71 -5.04
C ASP A 55 4.03 -12.00 -6.35
N PRO A 56 3.06 -12.53 -7.13
CA PRO A 56 2.61 -11.95 -8.40
C PRO A 56 2.15 -10.48 -8.30
N SER A 57 1.84 -10.02 -7.10
CA SER A 57 1.50 -8.64 -6.77
C SER A 57 2.66 -7.68 -7.04
N PHE A 58 3.91 -8.11 -6.87
CA PHE A 58 5.09 -7.25 -7.03
C PHE A 58 5.85 -7.63 -8.29
N SER A 59 5.71 -6.83 -9.35
CA SER A 59 6.44 -7.04 -10.61
C SER A 59 7.00 -5.76 -11.22
N ALA A 60 7.99 -5.89 -12.09
CA ALA A 60 8.55 -4.79 -12.88
C ALA A 60 8.87 -5.28 -14.29
N GLU A 61 8.72 -4.42 -15.29
CA GLU A 61 9.15 -4.69 -16.65
C GLU A 61 10.66 -4.41 -16.78
N TYR A 62 11.42 -5.40 -17.26
CA TYR A 62 12.85 -5.29 -17.53
C TYR A 62 13.19 -6.04 -18.81
N GLU A 63 13.85 -5.37 -19.76
CA GLU A 63 14.20 -5.93 -21.08
C GLU A 63 13.02 -6.58 -21.84
N GLY A 64 11.80 -6.06 -21.62
CA GLY A 64 10.58 -6.59 -22.24
C GLY A 64 10.05 -7.88 -21.61
N GLN A 65 10.55 -8.25 -20.43
CA GLN A 65 10.05 -9.34 -19.61
C GLN A 65 9.52 -8.83 -18.26
N THR A 66 8.42 -9.40 -17.80
CA THR A 66 7.86 -9.12 -16.48
C THR A 66 8.59 -9.92 -15.41
N VAL A 67 9.37 -9.25 -14.55
CA VAL A 67 10.10 -9.86 -13.43
C VAL A 67 9.26 -9.73 -12.16
N TYR A 68 9.11 -10.82 -11.40
CA TYR A 68 8.35 -10.88 -10.15
C TYR A 68 9.25 -10.88 -8.90
N PHE A 69 8.74 -10.36 -7.78
CA PHE A 69 9.49 -10.18 -6.53
C PHE A 69 8.70 -10.67 -5.32
N CYS A 70 9.39 -11.04 -4.24
CA CYS A 70 8.75 -11.47 -2.99
C CYS A 70 8.05 -10.33 -2.21
N CYS A 71 8.45 -9.07 -2.43
CA CYS A 71 7.88 -7.92 -1.72
C CYS A 71 8.15 -6.60 -2.44
N ARG A 72 7.40 -5.54 -2.05
CA ARG A 72 7.58 -4.16 -2.57
C ARG A 72 9.00 -3.64 -2.41
N ARG A 73 9.70 -3.99 -1.33
CA ARG A 73 11.07 -3.52 -1.10
C ARG A 73 12.05 -4.09 -2.12
N CYS A 74 11.89 -5.35 -2.50
CA CYS A 74 12.72 -5.98 -3.53
C CYS A 74 12.44 -5.39 -4.91
N GLN A 75 11.16 -5.21 -5.25
CA GLN A 75 10.75 -4.51 -6.47
C GLN A 75 11.38 -3.11 -6.57
N LEU A 76 11.31 -2.31 -5.50
CA LEU A 76 11.88 -0.95 -5.47
C LEU A 76 13.42 -0.94 -5.61
N ARG A 77 14.12 -1.88 -4.96
CA ARG A 77 15.58 -2.01 -5.09
C ARG A 77 15.99 -2.37 -6.51
N PHE A 78 15.26 -3.31 -7.11
CA PHE A 78 15.50 -3.70 -8.50
C PHE A 78 15.22 -2.53 -9.46
N GLN A 79 14.13 -1.78 -9.29
CA GLN A 79 13.83 -0.61 -10.14
C GLN A 79 14.87 0.52 -9.99
N GLN A 80 15.51 0.64 -8.83
CA GLN A 80 16.56 1.64 -8.59
C GLN A 80 17.88 1.29 -9.28
N ASP A 81 18.25 0.02 -9.25
CA ASP A 81 19.50 -0.47 -9.83
C ASP A 81 19.31 -1.92 -10.34
N PRO A 82 18.75 -2.09 -11.56
CA PRO A 82 18.51 -3.43 -12.12
C PRO A 82 19.80 -4.18 -12.44
N GLU A 83 20.86 -3.46 -12.84
CA GLU A 83 22.13 -4.04 -13.28
C GLU A 83 22.85 -4.78 -12.13
N ALA A 84 22.73 -4.26 -10.90
CA ALA A 84 23.23 -4.93 -9.70
C ALA A 84 22.63 -6.33 -9.47
N TYR A 85 21.49 -6.65 -10.08
CA TYR A 85 20.80 -7.95 -9.97
C TYR A 85 20.77 -8.73 -11.28
N ALA A 86 21.50 -8.32 -12.31
CA ALA A 86 21.47 -8.98 -13.62
C ALA A 86 21.88 -10.47 -13.54
N GLU A 87 22.90 -10.78 -12.73
CA GLU A 87 23.37 -12.17 -12.53
C GLU A 87 22.33 -13.04 -11.83
N SER A 88 21.72 -12.54 -10.75
CA SER A 88 20.67 -13.28 -10.03
C SER A 88 19.41 -13.42 -10.88
N LEU A 89 19.09 -12.42 -11.69
CA LEU A 89 17.99 -12.44 -12.64
C LEU A 89 18.20 -13.54 -13.70
N ALA A 90 19.39 -13.63 -14.28
CA ALA A 90 19.74 -14.67 -15.24
C ALA A 90 19.64 -16.09 -14.65
N LEU A 91 19.80 -16.25 -13.33
CA LEU A 91 19.66 -17.53 -12.64
C LEU A 91 18.21 -17.92 -12.37
N VAL A 92 17.30 -16.96 -12.19
CA VAL A 92 15.91 -17.22 -11.77
C VAL A 92 14.87 -17.09 -12.89
N MET A 93 15.23 -16.51 -14.03
CA MET A 93 14.37 -16.48 -15.21
C MET A 93 14.57 -17.73 -16.07
N PRO A 94 13.51 -18.49 -16.42
CA PRO A 94 13.63 -19.51 -17.43
C PRO A 94 13.83 -18.81 -18.79
N VAL A 95 14.89 -19.21 -19.48
CA VAL A 95 15.11 -18.88 -20.89
C VAL A 95 13.80 -19.09 -21.64
N ALA A 96 13.38 -18.06 -22.40
CA ALA A 96 12.18 -18.06 -23.22
C ALA A 96 11.96 -19.43 -23.89
N ALA A 97 10.75 -19.97 -23.73
CA ALA A 97 10.34 -21.24 -24.29
C ALA A 97 10.73 -21.36 -25.77
N GLU A 98 11.64 -22.29 -26.09
CA GLU A 98 11.75 -22.79 -27.46
C GLU A 98 10.41 -23.45 -27.85
N PRO A 99 9.94 -23.30 -29.10
CA PRO A 99 8.68 -23.87 -29.51
C PRO A 99 8.80 -25.40 -29.49
N SER A 100 7.93 -26.03 -28.69
CA SER A 100 7.72 -27.48 -28.60
C SER A 100 7.87 -28.17 -29.97
N GLY A 101 8.99 -28.87 -30.16
CA GLY A 101 9.31 -29.61 -31.38
C GLY A 101 9.97 -30.95 -31.06
N ASN A 102 9.13 -31.93 -30.71
CA ASN A 102 9.30 -33.37 -30.92
C ASN A 102 10.67 -34.03 -30.62
N GLN A 103 10.70 -34.88 -29.59
CA GLN A 103 11.82 -35.80 -29.28
C GLN A 103 12.29 -36.63 -30.48
N PRO A 104 13.57 -37.02 -30.46
CA PRO A 104 13.83 -38.45 -30.34
C PRO A 104 14.86 -38.77 -29.25
N VAL A 105 14.49 -39.73 -28.39
CA VAL A 105 15.37 -40.41 -27.43
C VAL A 105 16.49 -41.15 -28.20
N PRO A 106 17.79 -40.94 -27.90
CA PRO A 106 18.82 -41.89 -28.28
C PRO A 106 19.08 -42.88 -27.13
N ARG A 107 18.98 -44.14 -27.54
CA ARG A 107 19.33 -45.38 -26.85
C ARG A 107 20.80 -45.35 -26.41
N GLY A 108 21.08 -45.89 -25.22
CA GLY A 108 22.32 -45.68 -24.48
C GLY A 108 23.59 -46.30 -25.05
N HIS A 109 24.70 -45.96 -24.40
CA HIS A 109 25.91 -46.76 -24.34
C HIS A 109 26.67 -46.50 -23.03
N ASP A 110 27.30 -47.57 -22.58
CA ASP A 110 28.00 -47.75 -21.31
C ASP A 110 29.28 -46.89 -21.23
N HIS A 111 29.86 -46.72 -20.04
CA HIS A 111 31.26 -47.03 -19.71
C HIS A 111 31.71 -46.41 -18.36
N ASN A 112 31.94 -47.30 -17.39
CA ASN A 112 33.13 -47.43 -16.54
C ASN A 112 33.57 -46.25 -15.63
N HIS A 113 33.37 -46.43 -14.32
CA HIS A 113 34.16 -45.76 -13.28
C HIS A 113 35.15 -46.76 -12.66
N THR A 114 36.45 -46.47 -12.81
CA THR A 114 37.53 -47.08 -12.04
C THR A 114 38.46 -45.98 -11.53
N GLY A 115 38.80 -46.00 -10.23
CA GLY A 115 39.99 -45.31 -9.71
C GLY A 115 39.78 -44.58 -8.38
N GLU A 116 40.02 -45.28 -7.28
CA GLU A 116 40.28 -44.79 -5.91
C GLU A 116 41.33 -43.66 -5.85
N THR A 117 41.23 -42.76 -4.85
CA THR A 117 42.00 -42.83 -3.58
C THR A 117 41.64 -41.72 -2.58
N ALA A 118 41.28 -42.17 -1.38
CA ALA A 118 41.66 -41.69 -0.04
C ALA A 118 41.89 -40.19 0.27
N GLY A 119 40.98 -39.63 1.08
CA GLY A 119 41.23 -39.20 2.47
C GLY A 119 42.13 -37.99 2.74
N THR A 120 41.57 -36.98 3.41
CA THR A 120 42.07 -36.39 4.67
C THR A 120 41.12 -35.28 5.14
N GLU A 121 40.54 -35.48 6.32
CA GLU A 121 39.89 -34.44 7.11
C GLU A 121 40.93 -33.41 7.58
N ARG A 122 40.64 -32.11 7.45
CA ARG A 122 41.26 -31.12 8.34
C ARG A 122 40.35 -29.91 8.55
N ASN A 123 39.81 -29.88 9.77
CA ASN A 123 39.23 -28.72 10.41
C ASN A 123 40.38 -27.86 10.96
N THR A 124 40.42 -26.57 10.66
CA THR A 124 41.18 -25.57 11.43
C THR A 124 40.49 -24.21 11.30
N ASN A 125 39.99 -23.72 12.43
CA ASN A 125 39.91 -22.30 12.71
C ASN A 125 41.32 -21.70 12.57
N ASP A 126 41.43 -20.45 12.10
CA ASP A 126 42.23 -19.40 12.77
C ASP A 126 42.14 -18.08 11.99
N GLU A 127 42.26 -17.02 12.77
CA GLU A 127 42.13 -15.58 12.54
C GLU A 127 43.07 -14.92 11.51
N HIS A 128 42.78 -13.61 11.30
CA HIS A 128 43.52 -12.50 10.67
C HIS A 128 42.91 -12.07 9.33
N ASP A 129 42.57 -10.80 9.11
CA ASP A 129 43.45 -9.63 9.26
C ASP A 129 42.63 -8.31 9.29
N ASP A 130 43.15 -7.32 10.03
CA ASP A 130 42.59 -5.98 10.24
C ASP A 130 43.08 -4.97 9.18
N GLY A 131 42.13 -4.30 8.50
CA GLY A 131 42.26 -2.95 7.87
C GLY A 131 42.98 -2.83 6.50
N PRO A 132 42.85 -1.68 5.77
CA PRO A 132 42.31 -0.37 6.16
C PRO A 132 41.29 0.31 5.19
N ASP A 133 40.40 1.10 5.78
CA ASP A 133 40.01 2.49 5.43
C ASP A 133 39.50 2.88 4.02
N ASP A 134 38.24 3.37 4.02
CA ASP A 134 37.75 4.60 3.38
C ASP A 134 37.90 4.83 1.85
N ALA A 135 36.86 4.47 1.08
CA ALA A 135 36.32 5.21 -0.08
C ALA A 135 35.18 4.36 -0.70
N ALA A 136 33.94 4.79 -0.91
CA ALA A 136 33.37 6.11 -1.05
C ALA A 136 31.89 6.05 -0.64
N HIS A 137 31.50 6.82 0.37
CA HIS A 137 30.09 7.17 0.57
C HIS A 137 29.78 8.39 -0.31
N ASP A 138 29.49 8.13 -1.59
CA ASP A 138 28.98 9.17 -2.49
C ASP A 138 27.52 9.48 -2.14
N HIS A 139 27.34 10.51 -1.31
CA HIS A 139 26.08 11.24 -1.24
C HIS A 139 25.95 12.10 -2.50
N ALA A 140 25.57 11.47 -3.61
CA ALA A 140 25.14 12.17 -4.80
C ALA A 140 23.88 13.00 -4.48
N THR A 141 24.04 14.30 -4.60
CA THR A 141 23.03 15.33 -4.36
C THR A 141 21.96 15.33 -5.45
N ASP A 142 20.95 14.47 -5.34
CA ASP A 142 19.77 14.47 -6.21
C ASP A 142 18.72 15.50 -5.76
N HIS A 143 18.94 16.77 -6.07
CA HIS A 143 18.03 17.85 -5.67
C HIS A 143 16.70 17.92 -6.45
N GLY A 144 16.50 17.08 -7.47
CA GLY A 144 15.22 16.95 -8.22
C GLY A 144 14.36 15.74 -7.82
N LEU A 145 14.97 14.57 -7.66
CA LEU A 145 14.30 13.31 -7.27
C LEU A 145 14.04 13.21 -5.76
N SER A 146 14.80 13.94 -4.94
CA SER A 146 14.67 13.90 -3.48
C SER A 146 13.40 14.55 -2.94
N ALA A 147 12.73 15.44 -3.67
CA ALA A 147 11.49 16.08 -3.22
C ALA A 147 10.32 15.08 -3.22
N VAL A 148 10.16 14.33 -4.32
CA VAL A 148 9.11 13.30 -4.46
C VAL A 148 9.34 12.15 -3.47
N ALA A 149 10.59 11.71 -3.29
CA ALA A 149 10.94 10.68 -2.31
C ALA A 149 10.70 11.14 -0.85
N ARG A 150 10.93 12.42 -0.53
CA ARG A 150 10.60 13.00 0.78
C ARG A 150 9.09 13.10 0.99
N LEU A 151 8.34 13.45 -0.06
CA LEU A 151 6.87 13.52 -0.03
C LEU A 151 6.24 12.16 0.25
N GLY A 152 6.76 11.06 -0.31
CA GLY A 152 6.30 9.71 -0.01
C GLY A 152 6.47 9.33 1.47
N ARG A 153 7.65 9.60 2.04
CA ARG A 153 7.90 9.36 3.48
C ARG A 153 7.01 10.23 4.38
N LEU A 154 6.81 11.50 4.00
CA LEU A 154 5.93 12.40 4.72
C LEU A 154 4.46 12.00 4.60
N HIS A 155 4.02 11.42 3.48
CA HIS A 155 2.67 10.92 3.32
C HIS A 155 2.35 9.82 4.34
N VAL A 156 3.24 8.82 4.48
CA VAL A 156 3.06 7.74 5.46
C VAL A 156 3.02 8.27 6.90
N VAL A 157 3.80 9.29 7.22
CA VAL A 157 3.71 9.95 8.55
C VAL A 157 2.38 10.72 8.67
N ALA A 158 1.99 11.45 7.63
CA ALA A 158 0.79 12.28 7.62
C ALA A 158 -0.51 11.47 7.77
N ILE A 159 -0.59 10.23 7.27
CA ILE A 159 -1.80 9.40 7.39
C ILE A 159 -2.12 8.97 8.83
N HIS A 160 -1.15 8.93 9.74
CA HIS A 160 -1.39 8.50 11.12
C HIS A 160 -2.25 9.50 11.90
N PHE A 161 -2.13 10.79 11.59
CA PHE A 161 -2.89 11.85 12.25
C PHE A 161 -4.40 11.74 12.02
N PRO A 162 -4.93 11.69 10.77
CA PRO A 162 -6.36 11.55 10.56
C PRO A 162 -6.88 10.23 11.10
N ILE A 163 -6.13 9.12 10.99
CA ILE A 163 -6.52 7.83 11.58
C ILE A 163 -6.74 7.99 13.09
N ALA A 164 -5.75 8.52 13.81
CA ALA A 164 -5.84 8.66 15.26
C ALA A 164 -6.94 9.63 15.69
N PHE A 165 -7.02 10.83 15.09
CA PHE A 165 -7.98 11.85 15.49
C PHE A 165 -9.42 11.48 15.14
N LEU A 166 -9.68 10.90 13.98
CA LEU A 166 -11.04 10.55 13.55
C LEU A 166 -11.57 9.32 14.31
N ILE A 167 -10.74 8.30 14.55
CA ILE A 167 -11.12 7.15 15.38
C ILE A 167 -11.38 7.60 16.82
N LEU A 168 -10.50 8.44 17.39
CA LEU A 168 -10.68 8.94 18.75
C LEU A 168 -11.92 9.84 18.86
N ALA A 169 -12.19 10.69 17.87
CA ALA A 169 -13.41 11.49 17.83
C ALA A 169 -14.66 10.59 17.82
N GLY A 170 -14.67 9.58 16.95
CA GLY A 170 -15.72 8.56 16.85
C GLY A 170 -15.95 7.84 18.17
N PHE A 171 -14.87 7.44 18.84
CA PHE A 171 -14.92 6.78 20.15
C PHE A 171 -15.50 7.68 21.24
N VAL A 172 -15.02 8.92 21.36
CA VAL A 172 -15.52 9.88 22.37
C VAL A 172 -17.00 10.17 22.15
N GLU A 173 -17.42 10.35 20.89
CA GLU A 173 -18.82 10.56 20.53
C GLU A 173 -19.68 9.32 20.84
N LEU A 174 -19.19 8.12 20.54
CA LEU A 174 -19.90 6.86 20.85
C LEU A 174 -20.12 6.71 22.36
N VAL A 175 -19.08 6.97 23.16
CA VAL A 175 -19.20 6.98 24.63
C VAL A 175 -20.20 8.03 25.09
N GLY A 176 -20.19 9.22 24.48
CA GLY A 176 -21.15 10.29 24.75
C GLY A 176 -22.60 9.86 24.54
N VAL A 177 -22.87 9.15 23.45
CA VAL A 177 -24.20 8.61 23.13
C VAL A 177 -24.61 7.50 24.09
N VAL A 178 -23.70 6.57 24.41
CA VAL A 178 -24.01 5.43 25.30
C VAL A 178 -24.20 5.88 26.76
N ARG A 179 -23.42 6.85 27.24
CA ARG A 179 -23.45 7.28 28.65
C ARG A 179 -24.46 8.38 28.97
N HIS A 180 -25.18 8.91 27.98
CA HIS A 180 -26.29 9.88 28.09
C HIS A 180 -26.04 11.19 28.89
N GLN A 181 -24.90 11.33 29.58
CA GLN A 181 -24.55 12.40 30.53
C GLN A 181 -23.21 13.09 30.17
N TRP A 182 -22.52 12.63 29.12
CA TRP A 182 -21.18 13.10 28.74
C TRP A 182 -21.29 14.12 27.59
N GLN A 183 -21.46 15.40 27.92
CA GLN A 183 -21.51 16.49 26.94
C GLN A 183 -20.10 16.97 26.54
N ASN A 184 -19.29 16.10 25.92
CA ASN A 184 -17.93 16.43 25.45
C ASN A 184 -17.91 17.16 24.10
N HIS A 185 -18.75 18.19 23.94
CA HIS A 185 -18.87 18.92 22.67
C HIS A 185 -17.57 19.60 22.24
N SER A 186 -16.79 20.13 23.19
CA SER A 186 -15.50 20.79 22.91
C SER A 186 -14.44 19.80 22.43
N THR A 187 -14.34 18.63 23.07
CA THR A 187 -13.38 17.59 22.71
C THR A 187 -13.65 17.03 21.33
N VAL A 188 -14.91 16.65 21.03
CA VAL A 188 -15.28 16.11 19.71
C VAL A 188 -15.02 17.14 18.60
N ARG A 189 -15.31 18.43 18.84
CA ARG A 189 -15.03 19.52 17.90
C ARG A 189 -13.55 19.68 17.58
N LEU A 190 -12.69 19.68 18.60
CA LEU A 190 -11.26 19.81 18.40
C LEU A 190 -10.71 18.60 17.63
N LEU A 191 -11.10 17.39 18.02
CA LEU A 191 -10.64 16.17 17.37
C LEU A 191 -11.08 16.09 15.91
N ILE A 192 -12.35 16.40 15.58
CA ILE A 192 -12.81 16.36 14.19
C ILE A 192 -12.20 17.47 13.34
N ALA A 193 -11.93 18.65 13.90
CA ALA A 193 -11.25 19.73 13.18
C ALA A 193 -9.80 19.35 12.84
N MET A 194 -9.06 18.82 13.81
CA MET A 194 -7.69 18.33 13.61
C MET A 194 -7.66 17.14 12.64
N GLY A 195 -8.61 16.21 12.78
CA GLY A 195 -8.78 15.06 11.88
C GLY A 195 -9.09 15.48 10.44
N ALA A 196 -10.01 16.44 10.23
CA ALA A 196 -10.36 16.93 8.90
C ALA A 196 -9.19 17.69 8.24
N LEU A 197 -8.49 18.55 9.00
CA LEU A 197 -7.32 19.28 8.50
C LEU A 197 -6.20 18.32 8.09
N SER A 198 -5.88 17.36 8.95
CA SER A 198 -4.83 16.37 8.65
C SER A 198 -5.22 15.40 7.54
N ALA A 199 -6.50 15.01 7.41
CA ALA A 199 -6.99 14.19 6.29
C ALA A 199 -6.85 14.92 4.94
N LEU A 200 -7.10 16.23 4.91
CA LEU A 200 -6.89 17.04 3.73
C LEU A 200 -5.42 17.04 3.32
N VAL A 201 -4.51 17.28 4.27
CA VAL A 201 -3.05 17.24 4.04
C VAL A 201 -2.59 15.85 3.57
N ALA A 202 -3.06 14.77 4.20
CA ALA A 202 -2.71 13.41 3.81
C ALA A 202 -3.18 13.09 2.37
N THR A 203 -4.40 13.52 2.02
CA THR A 203 -4.96 13.30 0.68
C THR A 203 -4.22 14.10 -0.39
N THR A 204 -3.86 15.36 -0.10
CA THR A 204 -3.09 16.18 -1.06
C THR A 204 -1.69 15.59 -1.29
N LEU A 205 -0.98 15.19 -0.23
CA LEU A 205 0.30 14.51 -0.37
C LEU A 205 0.17 13.18 -1.13
N GLY A 206 -0.88 12.41 -0.86
CA GLY A 206 -1.14 11.13 -1.52
C GLY A 206 -1.43 11.27 -3.02
N LEU A 207 -2.18 12.29 -3.42
CA LEU A 207 -2.46 12.58 -4.84
C LEU A 207 -1.22 13.02 -5.62
N VAL A 208 -0.29 13.71 -4.95
CA VAL A 208 0.99 14.13 -5.57
C VAL A 208 1.95 12.95 -5.72
N HIS A 209 1.93 11.99 -4.78
CA HIS A 209 2.83 10.83 -4.81
C HIS A 209 2.29 9.68 -5.69
N GLY A 210 1.01 9.33 -5.53
CA GLY A 210 0.40 8.18 -6.21
C GLY A 210 0.24 8.34 -7.73
N SER A 211 0.56 9.49 -8.31
CA SER A 211 0.62 9.67 -9.76
C SER A 211 1.90 9.13 -10.39
N ALA A 212 2.87 8.69 -9.59
CA ALA A 212 4.18 8.20 -10.05
C ALA A 212 4.40 6.70 -9.88
N ASP A 213 3.47 5.98 -9.22
CA ASP A 213 3.61 4.55 -8.93
C ASP A 213 2.78 3.71 -9.92
N ASP A 214 3.45 2.83 -10.67
CA ASP A 214 2.79 1.84 -11.53
C ASP A 214 2.53 0.55 -10.74
N TYR A 215 1.26 0.34 -10.35
CA TYR A 215 0.80 -0.90 -9.71
C TYR A 215 0.20 -1.85 -10.76
N THR A 216 0.67 -3.10 -10.76
CA THR A 216 0.18 -4.18 -11.64
C THR A 216 -0.69 -5.17 -10.85
N GLY A 217 -1.49 -5.99 -11.57
CA GLY A 217 -2.28 -7.07 -10.97
C GLY A 217 -3.23 -6.63 -9.85
N THR A 218 -3.30 -7.43 -8.78
CA THR A 218 -4.19 -7.22 -7.61
C THR A 218 -3.87 -5.92 -6.85
N LEU A 219 -2.62 -5.47 -6.82
CA LEU A 219 -2.26 -4.21 -6.16
C LEU A 219 -2.86 -3.00 -6.83
N SER A 220 -3.11 -3.04 -8.15
CA SER A 220 -3.79 -1.95 -8.86
C SER A 220 -5.19 -1.71 -8.31
N TRP A 221 -5.92 -2.79 -7.98
CA TRP A 221 -7.23 -2.75 -7.36
C TRP A 221 -7.16 -2.22 -5.92
N VAL A 222 -6.22 -2.73 -5.11
CA VAL A 222 -5.98 -2.27 -3.74
C VAL A 222 -5.64 -0.77 -3.73
N PHE A 223 -4.77 -0.33 -4.64
CA PHE A 223 -4.36 1.07 -4.76
C PHE A 223 -5.52 1.97 -5.12
N TRP A 224 -6.34 1.54 -6.08
CA TRP A 224 -7.52 2.25 -6.50
C TRP A 224 -8.49 2.46 -5.31
N TRP A 225 -8.77 1.40 -4.54
CA TRP A 225 -9.63 1.49 -3.36
C TRP A 225 -9.03 2.33 -2.25
N HIS A 226 -7.75 2.19 -1.97
CA HIS A 226 -7.05 3.03 -1.00
C HIS A 226 -7.21 4.52 -1.33
N ARG A 227 -6.98 4.89 -2.60
CA ARG A 227 -7.14 6.26 -3.09
C ARG A 227 -8.58 6.74 -2.99
N ALA A 228 -9.54 5.94 -3.45
CA ALA A 228 -10.97 6.27 -3.40
C ALA A 228 -11.45 6.49 -1.96
N LEU A 229 -11.06 5.60 -1.05
CA LEU A 229 -11.39 5.70 0.37
C LEU A 229 -10.73 6.90 1.03
N GLY A 230 -9.46 7.20 0.73
CA GLY A 230 -8.76 8.38 1.27
C GLY A 230 -9.46 9.70 0.92
N ILE A 231 -9.82 9.88 -0.36
CA ILE A 231 -10.57 11.05 -0.83
C ILE A 231 -11.94 11.13 -0.13
N SER A 232 -12.63 10.00 -0.02
CA SER A 232 -13.94 9.92 0.62
C SER A 232 -13.89 10.28 2.11
N VAL A 233 -12.88 9.78 2.83
CA VAL A 233 -12.64 10.09 4.25
C VAL A 233 -12.37 11.57 4.46
N SER A 234 -11.52 12.18 3.63
CA SER A 234 -11.23 13.63 3.70
C SER A 234 -12.50 14.47 3.56
N LEU A 235 -13.35 14.14 2.60
CA LEU A 235 -14.58 14.88 2.34
C LEU A 235 -15.64 14.64 3.41
N LEU A 236 -15.81 13.40 3.87
CA LEU A 236 -16.71 13.07 4.98
C LEU A 236 -16.24 13.67 6.31
N ALA A 237 -14.94 13.78 6.56
CA ALA A 237 -14.40 14.46 7.73
C ALA A 237 -14.78 15.96 7.74
N ILE A 238 -14.73 16.63 6.59
CA ILE A 238 -15.20 18.02 6.45
C ILE A 238 -16.71 18.13 6.69
N VAL A 239 -17.50 17.22 6.11
CA VAL A 239 -18.96 17.17 6.33
C VAL A 239 -19.29 16.95 7.81
N ALA A 240 -18.60 16.00 8.46
CA ALA A 240 -18.75 15.71 9.88
C ALA A 240 -18.34 16.91 10.74
N TRP A 241 -17.24 17.59 10.42
CA TRP A 241 -16.81 18.81 11.11
C TRP A 241 -17.89 19.91 11.05
N VAL A 242 -18.42 20.21 9.85
CA VAL A 242 -19.50 21.18 9.67
C VAL A 242 -20.77 20.75 10.41
N ALA A 243 -21.08 19.46 10.41
CA ALA A 243 -22.24 18.92 11.13
C ALA A 243 -22.11 19.08 12.65
N VAL A 244 -20.93 18.80 13.20
CA VAL A 244 -20.61 18.97 14.62
C VAL A 244 -20.68 20.45 15.01
N GLU A 245 -20.14 21.36 14.18
CA GLU A 245 -20.23 22.81 14.43
C GLU A 245 -21.68 23.32 14.44
N ARG A 246 -22.53 22.78 13.57
CA ARG A 246 -23.96 23.12 13.54
C ARG A 246 -24.70 22.59 14.77
N ARG A 247 -24.32 21.41 15.29
CA ARG A 247 -24.92 20.81 16.49
C ARG A 247 -24.72 21.70 17.73
N VAL A 248 -23.61 22.42 17.85
CA VAL A 248 -23.38 23.36 18.96
C VAL A 248 -24.42 24.47 18.98
N LYS A 249 -24.73 25.03 17.81
CA LYS A 249 -25.69 26.14 17.67
C LYS A 249 -27.13 25.67 17.82
N LYS A 250 -27.44 24.44 17.40
CA LYS A 250 -28.75 23.82 17.56
C LYS A 250 -28.57 22.36 17.98
N PRO A 251 -28.57 22.08 19.29
CA PRO A 251 -28.48 20.71 19.79
C PRO A 251 -29.71 19.94 19.31
N GLY A 252 -29.49 18.93 18.46
CA GLY A 252 -30.54 18.11 17.89
C GLY A 252 -30.07 17.31 16.68
N GLY A 253 -30.58 16.08 16.56
CA GLY A 253 -30.35 15.20 15.40
C GLY A 253 -29.13 14.26 15.54
N ARG A 254 -29.33 13.03 15.05
CA ARG A 254 -28.29 11.98 15.01
C ARG A 254 -27.32 12.14 13.84
N PHE A 255 -27.54 13.11 12.94
CA PHE A 255 -26.76 13.28 11.71
C PHE A 255 -25.26 13.46 11.96
N ALA A 256 -24.86 14.39 12.85
CA ALA A 256 -23.42 14.61 13.10
C ALA A 256 -22.75 13.39 13.77
N THR A 257 -23.47 12.68 14.64
CA THR A 257 -23.01 11.41 15.23
C THR A 257 -22.81 10.36 14.14
N VAL A 258 -23.82 10.12 13.31
CA VAL A 258 -23.76 9.12 12.24
C VAL A 258 -22.66 9.46 11.25
N ALA A 259 -22.55 10.72 10.82
CA ALA A 259 -21.50 11.16 9.91
C ALA A 259 -20.10 10.91 10.53
N LEU A 260 -19.91 11.26 11.80
CA LEU A 260 -18.63 11.04 12.49
C LEU A 260 -18.28 9.54 12.63
N LEU A 261 -19.24 8.70 13.02
CA LEU A 261 -19.03 7.25 13.17
C LEU A 261 -18.75 6.58 11.82
N VAL A 262 -19.44 6.99 10.76
CA VAL A 262 -19.18 6.52 9.39
C VAL A 262 -17.77 6.93 8.95
N THR A 263 -17.37 8.18 9.16
CA THR A 263 -16.00 8.64 8.87
C THR A 263 -14.95 7.84 9.65
N ALA A 264 -15.18 7.58 10.94
CA ALA A 264 -14.27 6.82 11.79
C ALA A 264 -14.13 5.34 11.34
N ALA A 265 -15.22 4.72 10.90
CA ALA A 265 -15.17 3.37 10.33
C ALA A 265 -14.42 3.36 8.99
N LEU A 266 -14.74 4.31 8.09
CA LEU A 266 -14.12 4.39 6.77
C LEU A 266 -12.62 4.66 6.83
N VAL A 267 -12.13 5.48 7.77
CA VAL A 267 -10.68 5.70 7.92
C VAL A 267 -9.95 4.44 8.38
N GLY A 268 -10.61 3.59 9.19
CA GLY A 268 -10.08 2.28 9.56
C GLY A 268 -9.96 1.34 8.35
N VAL A 269 -11.00 1.31 7.51
CA VAL A 269 -10.98 0.54 6.25
C VAL A 269 -9.91 1.08 5.30
N ALA A 270 -9.82 2.40 5.12
CA ALA A 270 -8.77 3.03 4.30
C ALA A 270 -7.36 2.69 4.79
N GLY A 271 -7.16 2.64 6.11
CA GLY A 271 -5.90 2.23 6.74
C GLY A 271 -5.55 0.78 6.46
N HIS A 272 -6.52 -0.13 6.47
CA HIS A 272 -6.32 -1.53 6.08
C HIS A 272 -5.82 -1.65 4.64
N PHE A 273 -6.51 -1.02 3.67
CA PHE A 273 -6.05 -1.00 2.27
C PHE A 273 -4.68 -0.34 2.11
N GLY A 274 -4.37 0.69 2.90
CA GLY A 274 -3.05 1.31 2.91
C GLY A 274 -1.94 0.36 3.40
N GLY A 275 -2.24 -0.47 4.41
CA GLY A 275 -1.34 -1.53 4.87
C GLY A 275 -1.12 -2.61 3.80
N SER A 276 -2.18 -3.02 3.11
CA SER A 276 -2.11 -4.03 2.03
C SER A 276 -1.24 -3.59 0.85
N LEU A 277 -1.09 -2.27 0.60
CA LEU A 277 -0.17 -1.76 -0.43
C LEU A 277 1.31 -1.95 -0.06
N VAL A 278 1.62 -1.97 1.23
CA VAL A 278 2.99 -2.10 1.73
C VAL A 278 3.37 -3.57 1.90
N TYR A 279 2.45 -4.38 2.45
CA TYR A 279 2.72 -5.76 2.84
C TYR A 279 2.14 -6.82 1.89
N GLY A 280 1.37 -6.42 0.87
CA GLY A 280 0.63 -7.34 0.01
C GLY A 280 -0.77 -7.65 0.54
N TRP A 281 -1.63 -8.17 -0.34
CA TRP A 281 -3.02 -8.49 -0.01
C TRP A 281 -3.13 -9.66 0.98
N GLU A 282 -2.22 -10.64 0.88
CA GLU A 282 -2.25 -11.85 1.72
C GLU A 282 -1.70 -11.64 3.13
N TYR A 283 -1.15 -10.48 3.46
CA TYR A 283 -0.55 -10.21 4.78
C TYR A 283 -1.49 -10.46 5.98
N LEU A 284 -2.81 -10.45 5.78
CA LEU A 284 -3.81 -10.64 6.84
C LEU A 284 -4.59 -11.95 6.73
N LEU A 285 -4.31 -12.79 5.73
CA LEU A 285 -4.92 -14.11 5.57
C LEU A 285 -3.85 -15.18 5.84
N PRO A 286 -4.08 -16.09 6.80
CA PRO A 286 -3.14 -17.16 7.14
C PRO A 286 -3.07 -18.26 6.07
#